data_AF-A0A1Z5HCP2-F1
#
_entry.id   AF-A0A1Z5HCP2-F1
#
_cell.length_a   1.000
_cell.length_b   1.000
_cell.length_c   1.000
_cell.angle_alpha   90.00
_cell.angle_beta   90.00
_cell.angle_gamma   90.00
#
_symmetry.space_group_name_H-M   'P 1'
#
loop_
_entity.id
_entity.type
_entity.pdbx_description
1 polymer ?
#
loop_
_entity_poly.entity_id
_entity_poly.type
_entity_poly.pdbx_seq_one_letter_code
_entity_poly.pdbx_strand_id
1 'polypeptide(L)'
;MGNFSYVKDNRLLPNGFDKQAAPNDVKVAGEAVTDANFIGGSDEISYSLTGLTGTGYSVTVEMVYQTLAYGFAQDLFKDSSKEVTDFKRMYNASNAKVTIMTSTTFTP
;
A
#
# COMPACT_ATOMS: atom_id res chain seq x y z
N MET A 1 -3.63 -10.13 21.37
CA MET A 1 -3.65 -9.98 19.90
C MET A 1 -3.00 -8.64 19.59
N GLY A 2 -1.92 -8.61 18.80
CA GLY A 2 -1.20 -7.37 18.50
C GLY A 2 -2.08 -6.40 17.72
N ASN A 3 -2.06 -5.13 18.11
CA ASN A 3 -2.79 -4.07 17.42
C ASN A 3 -2.04 -3.78 16.11
N PHE A 4 -2.58 -4.21 14.97
CA PHE A 4 -1.99 -3.89 13.67
C PHE A 4 -2.28 -2.43 13.35
N SER A 5 -1.24 -1.60 13.37
CA SER A 5 -1.32 -0.19 13.00
C SER A 5 -0.52 0.05 11.72
N TYR A 6 -0.90 1.06 10.96
CA TYR A 6 -0.16 1.50 9.80
C TYR A 6 1.24 1.97 10.24
N VAL A 7 2.28 1.23 9.87
CA VAL A 7 3.66 1.49 10.30
C VAL A 7 4.31 2.58 9.44
N LYS A 8 4.30 2.36 8.11
CA LYS A 8 4.89 3.29 7.16
C LYS A 8 4.24 3.19 5.78
N ASP A 9 4.55 4.19 4.96
CA ASP A 9 4.34 4.16 3.53
C ASP A 9 5.14 3.05 2.84
N ASN A 10 4.52 2.43 1.84
CA ASN A 10 5.09 1.34 1.03
C ASN A 10 4.87 1.58 -0.47
N ARG A 11 4.56 2.82 -0.86
CA ARG A 11 4.48 3.22 -2.27
C ARG A 11 5.86 3.22 -2.90
N LEU A 12 5.97 2.76 -4.14
CA LEU A 12 7.17 3.00 -4.95
C LEU A 12 7.26 4.49 -5.29
N LEU A 13 8.24 5.18 -4.73
CA LEU A 13 8.44 6.60 -5.00
C LEU A 13 8.99 6.83 -6.41
N PRO A 14 8.67 7.96 -7.08
CA PRO A 14 9.32 8.33 -8.33
C PRO A 14 10.85 8.40 -8.18
N ASN A 15 11.57 8.08 -9.26
CA ASN A 15 13.02 8.27 -9.29
C ASN A 15 13.38 9.73 -8.98
N GLY A 16 14.31 9.94 -8.04
CA GLY A 16 14.73 11.27 -7.59
C GLY A 16 13.78 11.97 -6.63
N PHE A 17 12.74 11.30 -6.11
CA PHE A 17 11.85 11.88 -5.11
C PHE A 17 12.60 12.19 -3.81
N ASP A 18 12.56 13.46 -3.39
CA ASP A 18 13.12 13.92 -2.11
C ASP A 18 12.05 13.94 -1.02
N LYS A 19 12.16 13.00 -0.08
CA LYS A 19 11.20 12.84 1.03
C LYS A 19 11.23 14.01 2.02
N GLN A 20 12.34 14.73 2.12
CA GLN A 20 12.51 15.83 3.08
C GLN A 20 11.98 17.15 2.53
N ALA A 21 12.00 17.31 1.20
CA ALA A 21 11.49 18.50 0.52
C ALA A 21 10.04 18.35 0.01
N ALA A 22 9.47 17.14 0.01
CA ALA A 22 8.13 16.88 -0.51
C ALA A 22 7.05 17.68 0.25
N PRO A 23 6.11 18.34 -0.47
CA PRO A 23 5.02 19.06 0.16
C PRO A 23 4.04 18.10 0.86
N ASN A 24 3.25 18.65 1.80
CA ASN A 24 2.41 17.87 2.71
C ASN A 24 1.36 16.98 2.01
N ASP A 25 0.94 17.33 0.81
CA ASP A 25 -0.05 16.63 0.00
C ASP A 25 0.51 15.38 -0.71
N VAL A 26 1.83 15.29 -0.90
CA VAL A 26 2.48 14.15 -1.57
C VAL A 26 3.54 13.45 -0.72
N LYS A 27 3.96 14.05 0.41
CA LYS A 27 4.99 13.50 1.28
C LYS A 27 4.66 12.08 1.75
N VAL A 28 5.71 11.37 2.12
CA VAL A 28 5.62 10.01 2.68
C VAL A 28 5.07 10.07 4.11
N ALA A 29 4.51 8.95 4.58
CA ALA A 29 3.87 8.86 5.90
C ALA A 29 4.53 7.80 6.80
N GLY A 30 4.41 8.00 8.11
CA GLY A 30 4.95 7.08 9.12
C GLY A 30 6.48 7.02 9.10
N GLU A 31 7.03 5.84 9.42
CA GLU A 31 8.48 5.64 9.54
C GLU A 31 9.24 5.77 8.20
N ALA A 32 8.52 5.81 7.07
CA ALA A 32 9.09 6.00 5.74
C ALA A 32 9.90 7.31 5.60
N VAL A 33 9.61 8.33 6.41
CA VAL A 33 10.33 9.61 6.40
C VAL A 33 11.80 9.43 6.77
N THR A 34 12.07 8.60 7.78
CA THR A 34 13.41 8.37 8.35
C THR A 34 14.06 7.07 7.89
N ASP A 35 13.32 6.23 7.18
CA ASP A 35 13.83 5.00 6.59
C ASP A 35 14.90 5.31 5.52
N ALA A 36 16.10 4.79 5.69
CA ALA A 36 17.25 5.09 4.84
C ALA A 36 17.18 4.40 3.47
N ASN A 37 16.49 3.26 3.35
CA ASN A 37 16.42 2.49 2.10
C ASN A 37 15.11 2.74 1.32
N PHE A 38 14.08 3.33 1.94
CA PHE A 38 12.89 3.84 1.26
C PHE A 38 13.23 5.11 0.49
N ILE A 39 13.65 4.99 -0.77
CA ILE A 39 14.14 6.10 -1.61
C ILE A 39 13.36 6.21 -2.92
N GLY A 40 13.65 7.26 -3.70
CA GLY A 40 13.14 7.35 -5.06
C GLY A 40 13.47 6.10 -5.89
N GLY A 41 12.46 5.34 -6.28
CA GLY A 41 12.59 4.14 -7.10
C GLY A 41 12.91 2.83 -6.37
N SER A 42 13.04 2.82 -5.03
CA SER A 42 13.41 1.59 -4.31
C SER A 42 13.01 1.60 -2.83
N ASP A 43 12.79 0.41 -2.28
CA ASP A 43 12.66 0.13 -0.86
C ASP A 43 13.15 -1.30 -0.59
N GLU A 44 13.67 -1.57 0.60
CA GLU A 44 13.97 -2.93 1.05
C GLU A 44 13.18 -3.24 2.32
N ILE A 45 12.30 -4.25 2.20
CA ILE A 45 11.38 -4.67 3.26
C ILE A 45 11.76 -6.05 3.79
N SER A 46 11.73 -6.20 5.11
CA SER A 46 12.00 -7.46 5.80
C SER A 46 10.79 -7.87 6.64
N TYR A 47 10.31 -9.11 6.47
CA TYR A 47 9.22 -9.69 7.26
C TYR A 47 9.73 -10.85 8.10
N SER A 48 9.37 -10.85 9.39
CA SER A 48 9.60 -11.97 10.30
C SER A 48 8.26 -12.58 10.68
N LEU A 49 8.07 -13.86 10.31
CA LEU A 49 6.85 -14.61 10.57
C LEU A 49 7.13 -15.65 11.66
N THR A 50 6.31 -15.66 12.71
CA THR A 50 6.44 -16.60 13.83
C THR A 50 5.17 -17.44 14.00
N GLY A 51 5.30 -18.66 14.53
CA GLY A 51 4.15 -19.52 14.86
C GLY A 51 3.56 -20.28 13.66
N LEU A 52 4.33 -20.43 12.58
CA LEU A 52 3.93 -21.23 11.44
C LEU A 52 4.08 -22.73 11.77
N THR A 53 3.07 -23.56 11.46
CA THR A 53 2.98 -24.98 11.88
C THR A 53 3.03 -26.00 10.74
N GLY A 54 3.10 -25.55 9.49
CA GLY A 54 3.26 -26.38 8.29
C GLY A 54 4.73 -26.73 7.97
N THR A 55 4.89 -27.66 7.01
CA THR A 55 6.19 -28.24 6.61
C THR A 55 6.81 -27.58 5.37
N GLY A 56 6.12 -26.64 4.74
CA GLY A 56 6.61 -25.88 3.60
C GLY A 56 5.74 -24.64 3.35
N TYR A 57 6.38 -23.55 2.94
CA TYR A 57 5.71 -22.27 2.69
C TYR A 57 6.07 -21.76 1.31
N SER A 58 5.12 -21.10 0.68
CA SER A 58 5.37 -20.32 -0.53
C SER A 58 5.06 -18.86 -0.20
N VAL A 59 6.00 -17.98 -0.52
CA VAL A 59 5.87 -16.54 -0.33
C VAL A 59 5.71 -15.92 -1.70
N THR A 60 4.56 -15.27 -1.91
CA THR A 60 4.30 -14.45 -3.09
C THR A 60 4.37 -12.99 -2.71
N VAL A 61 5.17 -12.22 -3.46
CA VAL A 61 5.29 -10.77 -3.33
C VAL A 61 4.79 -10.13 -4.61
N GLU A 62 3.84 -9.21 -4.49
CA GLU A 62 3.21 -8.51 -5.61
C GLU A 62 3.40 -7.00 -5.47
N MET A 63 3.87 -6.38 -6.54
CA MET A 63 3.77 -4.92 -6.69
C MET A 63 2.45 -4.62 -7.38
N VAL A 64 1.60 -3.84 -6.72
CA VAL A 64 0.26 -3.53 -7.22
C VAL A 64 0.09 -2.03 -7.47
N TYR A 65 -0.58 -1.71 -8.56
CA TYR A 65 -1.08 -0.37 -8.85
C TYR A 65 -2.53 -0.24 -8.35
N GLN A 66 -2.83 0.89 -7.69
CA GLN A 66 -4.15 1.25 -7.21
C GLN A 66 -4.57 2.59 -7.81
N THR A 67 -5.71 2.63 -8.48
CA THR A 67 -6.26 3.87 -9.05
C THR A 67 -6.83 4.80 -7.99
N LEU A 68 -7.22 4.26 -6.84
CA LEU A 68 -7.85 5.00 -5.75
C LEU A 68 -7.22 4.59 -4.41
N ALA A 69 -6.59 5.54 -3.72
CA ALA A 69 -6.01 5.30 -2.41
C ALA A 69 -7.11 4.95 -1.39
N TYR A 70 -6.84 3.96 -0.51
CA TYR A 70 -7.81 3.52 0.49
C TYR A 70 -8.28 4.67 1.40
N GLY A 71 -7.35 5.47 1.93
CA GLY A 71 -7.69 6.59 2.82
C GLY A 71 -8.60 7.62 2.13
N PHE A 72 -8.33 7.93 0.87
CA PHE A 72 -9.16 8.83 0.06
C PHE A 72 -10.54 8.23 -0.19
N ALA A 73 -10.63 6.94 -0.53
CA ALA A 73 -11.91 6.26 -0.72
C ALA A 73 -12.76 6.28 0.57
N GLN A 74 -12.14 6.01 1.72
CA GLN A 74 -12.82 6.03 3.02
C GLN A 74 -13.34 7.41 3.38
N ASP A 75 -12.60 8.47 3.05
CA ASP A 75 -13.05 9.84 3.27
C ASP A 75 -14.17 10.24 2.31
N LEU A 76 -13.99 9.97 1.01
CA LEU A 76 -14.98 10.21 -0.03
C LEU A 76 -16.32 9.54 0.32
N PHE A 77 -16.30 8.30 0.80
CA PHE A 77 -17.51 7.52 1.11
C PHE A 77 -18.25 7.94 2.39
N LYS A 78 -17.81 9.00 3.08
CA LYS A 78 -18.57 9.66 4.16
C LYS A 78 -19.59 10.65 3.62
N ASP A 79 -19.38 11.17 2.41
CA ASP A 79 -20.29 12.07 1.72
C ASP A 79 -21.55 11.31 1.26
N SER A 80 -22.72 11.94 1.39
CA SER A 80 -24.03 11.35 1.09
C SER A 80 -24.65 11.84 -0.23
N SER A 81 -23.90 12.57 -1.05
CA SER A 81 -24.31 12.96 -2.40
C SER A 81 -24.65 11.74 -3.25
N LYS A 82 -25.50 11.97 -4.25
CA LYS A 82 -25.96 10.91 -5.15
C LYS A 82 -24.77 10.31 -5.91
N GLU A 83 -23.86 11.17 -6.36
CA GLU A 83 -22.67 10.83 -7.13
C GLU A 83 -21.73 9.92 -6.32
N VAL A 84 -21.46 10.26 -5.06
CA VAL A 84 -20.63 9.44 -4.17
C VAL A 84 -21.31 8.10 -3.87
N THR A 85 -22.62 8.10 -3.64
CA THR A 85 -23.39 6.88 -3.39
C THR A 85 -23.34 5.93 -4.59
N ASP A 86 -23.53 6.45 -5.80
CA ASP A 86 -23.48 5.68 -7.04
C ASP A 86 -22.05 5.18 -7.32
N PHE A 87 -21.04 6.04 -7.16
CA PHE A 87 -19.64 5.65 -7.30
C PHE A 87 -19.24 4.56 -6.29
N LYS A 88 -19.63 4.67 -5.02
CA LYS A 88 -19.39 3.64 -3.99
C LYS A 88 -20.01 2.31 -4.39
N ARG A 89 -21.23 2.32 -4.93
CA ARG A 89 -21.90 1.11 -5.43
C ARG A 89 -21.10 0.47 -6.58
N MET A 90 -20.70 1.26 -7.57
CA MET A 90 -19.90 0.79 -8.71
C MET A 90 -18.53 0.28 -8.25
N TYR A 91 -17.86 1.03 -7.37
CA TYR A 91 -16.59 0.64 -6.78
C TYR A 91 -16.73 -0.71 -6.08
N ASN A 92 -17.73 -0.88 -5.21
CA ASN A 92 -17.96 -2.13 -4.49
C ASN A 92 -18.27 -3.32 -5.40
N ALA A 93 -18.99 -3.09 -6.51
CA ALA A 93 -19.27 -4.13 -7.50
C ALA A 93 -18.07 -4.48 -8.40
N SER A 94 -17.04 -3.63 -8.43
CA SER A 94 -15.86 -3.83 -9.28
C SER A 94 -14.80 -4.70 -8.62
N ASN A 95 -14.25 -5.62 -9.41
CA ASN A 95 -13.03 -6.39 -9.06
C ASN A 95 -11.74 -5.65 -9.46
N ALA A 96 -11.84 -4.60 -10.28
CA ALA A 96 -10.70 -3.83 -10.78
C ALA A 96 -10.29 -2.73 -9.78
N LYS A 97 -9.94 -3.13 -8.55
CA LYS A 97 -9.46 -2.21 -7.49
C LYS A 97 -7.95 -2.06 -7.48
N VAL A 98 -7.27 -3.14 -7.86
CA VAL A 98 -5.82 -3.25 -7.95
C VAL A 98 -5.46 -3.87 -9.30
N THR A 99 -4.27 -3.59 -9.79
CA THR A 99 -3.67 -4.31 -10.92
C THR A 99 -2.27 -4.73 -10.51
N ILE A 100 -1.96 -6.03 -10.64
CA ILE A 100 -0.62 -6.54 -10.37
C ILE A 100 0.31 -6.07 -11.49
N MET A 101 1.33 -5.31 -11.14
CA MET A 101 2.36 -4.84 -12.08
C MET A 101 3.45 -5.89 -12.27
N THR A 102 3.87 -6.51 -11.16
CA THR A 102 4.83 -7.62 -11.16
C THR A 102 4.59 -8.50 -9.94
N SER A 103 4.97 -9.78 -10.05
CA SER A 103 4.84 -10.77 -9.00
C SER A 103 6.03 -11.72 -9.03
N THR A 104 6.46 -12.14 -7.84
CA THR A 104 7.44 -13.20 -7.68
C THR A 104 7.00 -14.14 -6.57
N THR A 105 7.31 -15.42 -6.73
CA THR A 105 6.99 -16.46 -5.77
C THR A 105 8.24 -17.27 -5.48
N PHE A 106 8.52 -17.52 -4.20
CA PHE A 106 9.63 -18.37 -3.77
C PHE A 106 9.24 -19.23 -2.57
N THR A 107 9.91 -20.37 -2.44
CA THR A 107 9.82 -21.26 -1.28
C THR A 107 11.04 -20.98 -0.40
N PRO A 108 10.85 -20.43 0.83
CA PRO A 108 11.95 -20.14 1.75
C PRO A 108 12.77 -21.37 2.15
#